data_AF-A0A932P772-F1
#
_entry.id   AF-A0A932P772-F1
#
_cell.length_a   1.000
_cell.length_b   1.000
_cell.length_c   1.000
_cell.angle_alpha   90.00
_cell.angle_beta   90.00
_cell.angle_gamma   90.00
#
_symmetry.space_group_name_H-M   'P 1'
#
loop_
_entity.id
_entity.type
_entity.pdbx_description
1 polymer ?
#
loop_
_entity_poly.entity_id
_entity_poly.type
_entity_poly.pdbx_seq_one_letter_code
_entity_poly.pdbx_strand_id
1 'polypeptide(L)'
;MSGISKRYDILVTLILFLIVLPAQHFEWFALLEDQTLSFRHQLRLAYGDAKKMAISSDVVLVNTDEPFFKSYKSFPLRRTDIGAIVANLKALGAKVIAVDMLMDFPSSYNEDPALAKSLSEAGNTVLVAQGEFRDGKFIKINYPTELLDQASASAYTNIQSNSKLVTTLSRLKVYPEMTAEKGGWPFAVKAASLFLGVEPKLDGHNLVLGDLRVPLDHGDRLYIDFPALPTGNRFLSQSAGVSALEFLDISQLDENERAELEFWVKDKIVVVGDTSEVSHDWFDTPVGMVYGVEIIADCISAILKGAPLRGASPMMDSVPVVVLMIAMVLLSLFLTRPLLRGLFVMALVSGFMILATSLYVNNGIVLSMSYAVMALILSYLLVEFRQYLIERNQKQQIAKTFGQYIPPELVAEMNKSGQQVTVGGESREMTVLFSDVRGFTTISEGLAPQELTVLMNAFLSPMTHVIHDNRGTIDKYMGDAIMAFWGAPLHDPDHAKHAVQAALGMVKRMEDLKEDFIARGWKPIKVGIG
;
A
#
# COMPACT_ATOMS: atom_id res chain seq x y z
N MET A 1 24.05 25.17 14.63
CA MET A 1 22.78 24.72 14.01
C MET A 1 22.91 24.27 12.53
N SER A 2 24.11 23.94 12.01
CA SER A 2 24.34 23.76 10.55
C SER A 2 24.42 22.32 10.03
N GLY A 3 24.23 21.30 10.89
CA GLY A 3 24.29 19.88 10.49
C GLY A 3 22.95 19.29 10.05
N ILE A 4 21.87 19.64 10.76
CA ILE A 4 20.53 19.03 10.57
C ILE A 4 19.84 19.57 9.30
N SER A 5 20.01 20.86 8.97
CA SER A 5 19.45 21.43 7.74
C SER A 5 20.04 20.86 6.45
N LYS A 6 21.25 20.27 6.50
CA LYS A 6 21.87 19.54 5.38
C LYS A 6 21.40 18.08 5.26
N ARG A 7 20.68 17.55 6.27
CA ARG A 7 20.15 16.18 6.34
C ARG A 7 18.61 16.19 6.31
N TYR A 8 18.04 16.93 5.37
CA TYR A 8 16.59 16.99 5.18
C TYR A 8 15.98 15.62 4.89
N ASP A 9 16.76 14.68 4.35
CA ASP A 9 16.37 13.27 4.15
C ASP A 9 15.92 12.61 5.46
N ILE A 10 16.71 12.77 6.54
CA ILE A 10 16.39 12.17 7.84
C ILE A 10 15.13 12.81 8.42
N LEU A 11 15.02 14.14 8.36
CA LEU A 11 13.88 14.86 8.92
C LEU A 11 12.58 14.49 8.19
N VAL A 12 12.61 14.40 6.86
CA VAL A 12 11.44 14.01 6.07
C VAL A 12 11.12 12.52 6.26
N THR A 13 12.12 11.63 6.38
CA THR A 13 11.87 10.23 6.75
C THR A 13 11.15 10.12 8.09
N LEU A 14 11.59 10.86 9.12
CA LEU A 14 10.90 10.89 10.41
C LEU A 14 9.45 11.37 10.26
N ILE A 15 9.22 12.45 9.49
CA ILE A 15 7.86 12.96 9.24
C ILE A 15 7.00 11.92 8.52
N LEU A 16 7.52 11.24 7.50
CA LEU A 16 6.79 10.21 6.76
C LEU A 16 6.32 9.09 7.69
N PHE A 17 7.19 8.59 8.56
CA PHE A 17 6.83 7.53 9.53
C PHE A 17 5.91 8.05 10.65
N LEU A 18 6.07 9.30 11.09
CA LEU A 18 5.16 9.90 12.06
C LEU A 18 3.75 10.12 11.50
N ILE A 19 3.62 10.39 10.20
CA ILE A 19 2.32 10.50 9.50
C ILE A 19 1.65 9.13 9.35
N VAL A 20 2.41 8.05 9.22
CA VAL A 20 1.86 6.68 9.12
C VAL A 20 1.02 6.31 10.35
N LEU A 21 1.47 6.68 11.55
CA LEU A 21 0.79 6.32 12.81
C LEU A 21 -0.67 6.80 12.90
N PRO A 22 -1.02 8.06 12.58
CA PRO A 22 -2.41 8.47 12.44
C PRO A 22 -3.04 7.99 11.13
N ALA A 23 -2.30 7.92 10.02
CA ALA A 23 -2.86 7.55 8.71
C ALA A 23 -3.43 6.12 8.68
N GLN A 24 -2.80 5.18 9.39
CA GLN A 24 -3.31 3.81 9.52
C GLN A 24 -4.64 3.78 10.30
N HIS A 25 -4.78 4.62 11.33
CA HIS A 25 -5.99 4.70 12.15
C HIS A 25 -7.16 5.39 11.43
N PHE A 26 -6.87 6.38 10.58
CA PHE A 26 -7.87 7.05 9.74
C PHE A 26 -8.10 6.38 8.38
N GLU A 27 -7.43 5.25 8.13
CA GLU A 27 -7.49 4.47 6.90
C GLU A 27 -7.32 5.27 5.60
N TRP A 28 -6.41 6.26 5.56
CA TRP A 28 -6.24 7.12 4.37
C TRP A 28 -5.92 6.35 3.07
N PHE A 29 -5.36 5.15 3.21
CA PHE A 29 -5.02 4.25 2.11
C PHE A 29 -5.68 2.87 2.28
N ALA A 30 -6.93 2.85 2.79
CA ALA A 30 -7.73 1.63 3.02
C ALA A 30 -7.71 0.66 1.83
N LEU A 31 -7.79 1.21 0.61
CA LEU A 31 -7.82 0.42 -0.63
C LEU A 31 -6.59 -0.48 -0.79
N LEU A 32 -5.39 0.04 -0.49
CA LEU A 32 -4.18 -0.76 -0.55
C LEU A 32 -4.17 -1.80 0.56
N GLU A 33 -4.58 -1.42 1.77
CA GLU A 33 -4.62 -2.34 2.90
C GLU A 33 -5.60 -3.49 2.65
N ASP A 34 -6.79 -3.23 2.14
CA ASP A 34 -7.78 -4.27 1.80
C ASP A 34 -7.22 -5.27 0.76
N GLN A 35 -6.47 -4.80 -0.24
CA GLN A 35 -5.80 -5.70 -1.20
C GLN A 35 -4.74 -6.58 -0.52
N THR A 36 -3.98 -6.02 0.42
CA THR A 36 -3.01 -6.82 1.20
C THR A 36 -3.69 -7.83 2.10
N LEU A 37 -4.84 -7.50 2.69
CA LEU A 37 -5.66 -8.41 3.49
C LEU A 37 -6.17 -9.56 2.62
N SER A 38 -6.65 -9.27 1.41
CA SER A 38 -7.10 -10.30 0.48
C SER A 38 -6.00 -11.32 0.17
N PHE A 39 -4.79 -10.84 -0.14
CA PHE A 39 -3.64 -11.71 -0.38
C PHE A 39 -3.26 -12.54 0.86
N ARG A 40 -3.25 -11.93 2.04
CA ARG A 40 -2.95 -12.62 3.31
C ARG A 40 -4.00 -13.68 3.64
N HIS A 41 -5.26 -13.43 3.31
CA HIS A 41 -6.33 -14.39 3.50
C HIS A 41 -6.21 -15.59 2.56
N GLN A 42 -5.82 -15.39 1.29
CA GLN A 42 -5.50 -16.49 0.39
C GLN A 42 -4.34 -17.35 0.91
N LEU A 43 -3.30 -16.72 1.47
CA LEU A 43 -2.21 -17.46 2.13
C LEU A 43 -2.68 -18.17 3.40
N ARG A 44 -3.62 -17.58 4.14
CA ARG A 44 -4.24 -18.21 5.31
C ARG A 44 -5.02 -19.46 4.92
N LEU A 45 -5.77 -19.44 3.82
CA LEU A 45 -6.42 -20.64 3.29
C LEU A 45 -5.43 -21.72 2.86
N ALA A 46 -4.31 -21.33 2.25
CA ALA A 46 -3.31 -22.27 1.73
C ALA A 46 -2.42 -22.90 2.82
N TYR A 47 -2.04 -22.12 3.85
CA TYR A 47 -1.02 -22.52 4.84
C TYR A 47 -1.52 -22.51 6.29
N GLY A 48 -2.72 -21.99 6.55
CA GLY A 48 -3.32 -21.95 7.87
C GLY A 48 -3.86 -23.30 8.34
N ASP A 49 -4.22 -23.37 9.63
CA ASP A 49 -4.82 -24.55 10.22
C ASP A 49 -6.29 -24.70 9.78
N ALA A 50 -6.53 -25.62 8.83
CA ALA A 50 -7.87 -25.86 8.27
C ALA A 50 -8.93 -26.15 9.34
N LYS A 51 -8.57 -26.78 10.47
CA LYS A 51 -9.52 -27.08 11.54
C LYS A 51 -9.98 -25.83 12.28
N LYS A 52 -9.09 -24.85 12.46
CA LYS A 52 -9.44 -23.57 13.09
C LYS A 52 -10.29 -22.69 12.16
N MET A 53 -10.04 -22.80 10.85
CA MET A 53 -10.75 -22.05 9.82
C MET A 53 -12.13 -22.63 9.49
N ALA A 54 -12.33 -23.95 9.61
CA ALA A 54 -13.61 -24.62 9.31
C ALA A 54 -14.79 -23.97 10.03
N ILE A 55 -15.93 -23.75 9.35
CA ILE A 55 -17.12 -23.11 9.93
C ILE A 55 -17.53 -23.75 11.28
N SER A 56 -18.08 -22.94 12.19
CA SER A 56 -18.62 -23.44 13.46
C SER A 56 -19.65 -24.54 13.20
N SER A 57 -19.56 -25.64 13.95
CA SER A 57 -20.55 -26.73 13.90
C SER A 57 -21.94 -26.29 14.37
N ASP A 58 -22.03 -25.12 15.02
CA ASP A 58 -23.26 -24.54 15.52
C ASP A 58 -24.03 -23.72 14.47
N VAL A 59 -23.49 -23.57 13.26
CA VAL A 59 -24.08 -22.78 12.18
C VAL A 59 -24.38 -23.68 10.99
N VAL A 60 -25.63 -23.67 10.52
CA VAL A 60 -26.09 -24.42 9.34
C VAL A 60 -26.81 -23.51 8.38
N LEU A 61 -26.52 -23.67 7.10
CA LEU A 61 -27.21 -22.97 6.03
C LEU A 61 -28.40 -23.80 5.55
N VAL A 62 -29.54 -23.15 5.40
CA VAL A 62 -30.71 -23.72 4.72
C VAL A 62 -31.00 -22.84 3.51
N ASN A 63 -30.56 -23.28 2.35
CA ASN A 63 -30.48 -22.43 1.17
C ASN A 63 -31.55 -22.75 0.12
N THR A 64 -31.95 -21.72 -0.64
CA THR A 64 -32.76 -21.86 -1.85
C THR A 64 -31.87 -21.59 -3.08
N ASP A 65 -31.49 -22.64 -3.79
CA ASP A 65 -30.66 -22.60 -5.01
C ASP A 65 -31.49 -22.87 -6.29
N GLU A 66 -30.83 -23.01 -7.45
CA GLU A 66 -31.53 -23.33 -8.71
C GLU A 66 -32.25 -24.68 -8.68
N PRO A 67 -31.63 -25.79 -8.18
CA PRO A 67 -32.35 -27.03 -7.94
C PRO A 67 -33.62 -26.87 -7.08
N PHE A 68 -33.54 -26.07 -6.01
CA PHE A 68 -34.70 -25.75 -5.18
C PHE A 68 -35.80 -25.09 -6.01
N PHE A 69 -35.51 -23.97 -6.69
CA PHE A 69 -36.53 -23.22 -7.43
C PHE A 69 -37.08 -23.99 -8.64
N LYS A 70 -36.28 -24.87 -9.24
CA LYS A 70 -36.74 -25.77 -10.31
C LYS A 70 -37.75 -26.80 -9.80
N SER A 71 -37.55 -27.33 -8.59
CA SER A 71 -38.47 -28.27 -7.95
C SER A 71 -39.71 -27.56 -7.39
N TYR A 72 -39.52 -26.39 -6.79
CA TYR A 72 -40.56 -25.56 -6.20
C TYR A 72 -41.46 -24.85 -7.25
N LYS A 73 -40.94 -24.60 -8.45
CA LYS A 73 -41.64 -24.05 -9.63
C LYS A 73 -42.18 -22.63 -9.48
N SER A 74 -41.67 -21.86 -8.52
CA SER A 74 -42.05 -20.46 -8.32
C SER A 74 -40.86 -19.65 -7.80
N PHE A 75 -40.85 -18.34 -8.04
CA PHE A 75 -39.87 -17.41 -7.50
C PHE A 75 -40.54 -16.03 -7.37
N PRO A 76 -40.38 -15.29 -6.26
CA PRO A 76 -39.68 -15.67 -5.01
C PRO A 76 -40.47 -16.69 -4.18
N LEU A 77 -39.88 -17.17 -3.08
CA LEU A 77 -40.53 -18.07 -2.12
C LEU A 77 -41.77 -17.40 -1.48
N ARG A 78 -42.89 -18.12 -1.38
CA ARG A 78 -44.11 -17.59 -0.74
C ARG A 78 -43.92 -17.45 0.77
N ARG A 79 -44.57 -16.45 1.39
CA ARG A 79 -44.46 -16.22 2.84
C ARG A 79 -45.07 -17.35 3.66
N THR A 80 -46.11 -17.99 3.14
CA THR A 80 -46.70 -19.20 3.73
C THR A 80 -45.70 -20.35 3.81
N ASP A 81 -44.90 -20.54 2.77
CA ASP A 81 -43.88 -21.59 2.69
C ASP A 81 -42.64 -21.26 3.56
N ILE A 82 -42.24 -19.99 3.65
CA ILE A 82 -41.27 -19.54 4.67
C ILE A 82 -41.78 -19.89 6.08
N GLY A 83 -43.05 -19.64 6.35
CA GLY A 83 -43.68 -19.98 7.62
C GLY A 83 -43.69 -21.48 7.91
N ALA A 84 -43.88 -22.32 6.89
CA ALA A 84 -43.78 -23.77 7.01
C ALA A 84 -42.35 -24.23 7.33
N ILE A 85 -41.35 -23.71 6.61
CA ILE A 85 -39.93 -23.99 6.88
C ILE A 85 -39.57 -23.61 8.32
N VAL A 86 -39.96 -22.41 8.77
CA VAL A 86 -39.72 -21.95 10.15
C VAL A 86 -40.34 -22.91 11.17
N ALA A 87 -41.60 -23.30 10.98
CA ALA A 87 -42.29 -24.21 11.88
C ALA A 87 -41.63 -25.60 11.92
N ASN A 88 -41.20 -26.11 10.77
CA ASN A 88 -40.55 -27.42 10.65
C ASN A 88 -39.14 -27.41 11.26
N LEU A 89 -38.35 -26.36 11.01
CA LEU A 89 -37.05 -26.17 11.66
C LEU A 89 -37.19 -26.10 13.18
N LYS A 90 -38.21 -25.41 13.68
CA LYS A 90 -38.51 -25.38 15.11
C LYS A 90 -38.86 -26.77 15.65
N ALA A 91 -39.70 -27.52 14.94
CA ALA A 91 -40.10 -28.87 15.32
C ALA A 91 -38.93 -29.86 15.33
N LEU A 92 -37.92 -29.63 14.49
CA LEU A 92 -36.66 -30.38 14.45
C LEU A 92 -35.62 -29.88 15.46
N GLY A 93 -35.95 -28.89 16.29
CA GLY A 93 -35.11 -28.45 17.41
C GLY A 93 -34.09 -27.36 17.08
N ALA A 94 -34.24 -26.62 15.96
CA ALA A 94 -33.41 -25.46 15.68
C ALA A 94 -33.46 -24.46 16.84
N LYS A 95 -32.29 -24.00 17.31
CA LYS A 95 -32.19 -23.10 18.47
C LYS A 95 -32.45 -21.65 18.09
N VAL A 96 -31.93 -21.22 16.94
CA VAL A 96 -32.19 -19.91 16.33
C VAL A 96 -32.47 -20.11 14.85
N ILE A 97 -33.50 -19.43 14.33
CA ILE A 97 -33.84 -19.46 12.91
C ILE A 97 -33.68 -18.03 12.36
N ALA A 98 -32.59 -17.78 11.65
CA ALA A 98 -32.29 -16.49 11.05
C ALA A 98 -32.72 -16.48 9.58
N VAL A 99 -33.73 -15.69 9.24
CA VAL A 99 -34.30 -15.63 7.89
C VAL A 99 -33.78 -14.38 7.16
N ASP A 100 -32.89 -14.60 6.20
CA ASP A 100 -32.27 -13.60 5.34
C ASP A 100 -33.10 -13.40 4.06
N MET A 101 -34.32 -12.90 4.23
CA MET A 101 -35.21 -12.51 3.13
C MET A 101 -35.88 -11.18 3.47
N LEU A 102 -35.63 -10.15 2.67
CA LEU A 102 -36.21 -8.82 2.88
C LEU A 102 -37.72 -8.85 2.64
N MET A 103 -38.48 -8.41 3.65
CA MET A 103 -39.95 -8.42 3.65
C MET A 103 -40.50 -7.06 4.14
N ASP A 104 -39.92 -5.98 3.63
CA ASP A 104 -40.25 -4.59 3.96
C ASP A 104 -41.55 -4.08 3.30
N PHE A 105 -42.08 -4.80 2.31
CA PHE A 105 -43.39 -4.55 1.70
C PHE A 105 -44.42 -5.64 2.07
N PRO A 106 -45.73 -5.34 2.16
CA PRO A 106 -46.78 -6.35 2.35
C PRO A 106 -46.86 -7.37 1.21
N SER A 107 -47.20 -8.63 1.53
CA SER A 107 -47.49 -9.63 0.49
C SER A 107 -48.74 -9.27 -0.31
N SER A 108 -48.64 -9.34 -1.64
CA SER A 108 -49.76 -9.19 -2.57
C SER A 108 -50.88 -10.20 -2.37
N TYR A 109 -50.58 -11.34 -1.74
CA TYR A 109 -51.51 -12.44 -1.48
C TYR A 109 -52.01 -12.49 -0.03
N ASN A 110 -51.74 -11.44 0.77
CA ASN A 110 -52.13 -11.34 2.17
C ASN A 110 -51.61 -12.51 3.04
N GLU A 111 -50.36 -12.90 2.81
CA GLU A 111 -49.72 -14.04 3.50
C GLU A 111 -49.00 -13.65 4.80
N ASP A 112 -48.82 -12.35 5.06
CA ASP A 112 -48.15 -11.83 6.27
C ASP A 112 -48.75 -12.37 7.56
N PRO A 113 -50.08 -12.46 7.74
CA PRO A 113 -50.65 -13.00 8.99
C PRO A 113 -50.28 -14.46 9.23
N ALA A 114 -50.19 -15.27 8.18
CA ALA A 114 -49.82 -16.68 8.29
C ALA A 114 -48.35 -16.83 8.69
N LEU A 115 -47.46 -16.07 8.06
CA LEU A 115 -46.04 -16.05 8.42
C LEU A 115 -45.82 -15.49 9.83
N ALA A 116 -46.46 -14.38 10.18
CA ALA A 116 -46.37 -13.78 11.51
C ALA A 116 -46.77 -14.78 12.61
N LYS A 117 -47.82 -15.58 12.37
CA LYS A 117 -48.22 -16.65 13.27
C LYS A 117 -47.11 -17.68 13.45
N SER A 118 -46.56 -18.24 12.36
CA SER A 118 -45.47 -19.22 12.44
C SER A 118 -44.21 -18.67 13.14
N LEU A 119 -43.85 -17.41 12.88
CA LEU A 119 -42.71 -16.75 13.51
C LEU A 119 -42.89 -16.61 15.03
N SER A 120 -44.09 -16.18 15.44
CA SER A 120 -44.46 -15.99 16.85
C SER A 120 -44.53 -17.32 17.59
N GLU A 121 -45.11 -18.35 16.97
CA GLU A 121 -45.17 -19.71 17.54
C GLU A 121 -43.78 -20.36 17.68
N ALA A 122 -42.85 -20.09 16.74
CA ALA A 122 -41.48 -20.56 16.85
C ALA A 122 -40.72 -19.87 18.00
N GLY A 123 -40.92 -18.55 18.16
CA GLY A 123 -40.41 -17.75 19.28
C GLY A 123 -38.88 -17.58 19.34
N ASN A 124 -38.15 -18.12 18.37
CA ASN A 124 -36.68 -18.09 18.29
C ASN A 124 -36.18 -17.68 16.89
N THR A 125 -36.96 -16.83 16.24
CA THR A 125 -36.70 -16.35 14.89
C THR A 125 -36.04 -14.97 14.91
N VAL A 126 -35.25 -14.66 13.89
CA VAL A 126 -34.79 -13.31 13.59
C VAL A 126 -34.96 -13.04 12.10
N LEU A 127 -35.57 -11.90 11.77
CA LEU A 127 -35.76 -11.43 10.41
C LEU A 127 -34.73 -10.37 10.04
N VAL A 128 -34.30 -10.40 8.79
CA VAL A 128 -33.42 -9.36 8.25
C VAL A 128 -34.19 -8.06 8.05
N ALA A 129 -33.57 -6.96 8.48
CA ALA A 129 -33.96 -5.59 8.17
C ALA A 129 -32.86 -4.94 7.33
N GLN A 130 -33.15 -3.85 6.62
CA GLN A 130 -32.15 -3.17 5.80
C GLN A 130 -31.77 -1.82 6.41
N GLY A 131 -30.48 -1.60 6.68
CA GLY A 131 -29.98 -0.27 7.04
C GLY A 131 -29.88 0.64 5.81
N GLU A 132 -30.52 1.80 5.84
CA GLU A 132 -30.39 2.84 4.80
C GLU A 132 -29.26 3.82 5.17
N PHE A 133 -28.30 3.99 4.26
CA PHE A 133 -27.17 4.88 4.42
C PHE A 133 -27.10 5.88 3.27
N ARG A 134 -26.83 7.16 3.58
CA ARG A 134 -26.61 8.23 2.58
C ARG A 134 -25.28 8.91 2.88
N ASP A 135 -24.39 8.93 1.89
CA ASP A 135 -23.02 9.47 2.01
C ASP A 135 -22.25 8.92 3.23
N GLY A 136 -22.43 7.62 3.50
CA GLY A 136 -21.77 6.93 4.62
C GLY A 136 -22.35 7.22 6.00
N LYS A 137 -23.45 7.97 6.08
CA LYS A 137 -24.19 8.22 7.33
C LYS A 137 -25.45 7.39 7.37
N PHE A 138 -25.73 6.81 8.54
CA PHE A 138 -26.97 6.11 8.82
C PHE A 138 -28.17 7.07 8.72
N ILE A 139 -29.26 6.60 8.10
CA ILE A 139 -30.50 7.36 7.91
C ILE A 139 -31.64 6.73 8.70
N LYS A 140 -31.93 5.45 8.45
CA LYS A 140 -32.98 4.68 9.11
C LYS A 140 -32.79 3.19 8.87
N ILE A 141 -33.50 2.36 9.63
CA ILE A 141 -33.67 0.94 9.34
C ILE A 141 -35.03 0.74 8.66
N ASN A 142 -35.03 0.04 7.52
CA ASN A 142 -36.22 -0.48 6.87
C ASN A 142 -36.50 -1.87 7.44
N TYR A 143 -37.51 -1.93 8.32
CA TYR A 143 -37.93 -3.17 8.99
C TYR A 143 -38.79 -4.03 8.07
N PRO A 144 -38.96 -5.32 8.39
CA PRO A 144 -40.07 -6.11 7.87
C PRO A 144 -41.41 -5.40 8.11
N THR A 145 -42.47 -5.84 7.42
CA THR A 145 -43.81 -5.28 7.65
C THR A 145 -44.20 -5.31 9.12
N GLU A 146 -45.03 -4.37 9.55
CA GLU A 146 -45.37 -4.15 10.96
C GLU A 146 -45.82 -5.44 11.67
N LEU A 147 -46.61 -6.28 10.99
CA LEU A 147 -47.04 -7.59 11.51
C LEU A 147 -45.87 -8.54 11.76
N LEU A 148 -44.89 -8.57 10.86
CA LEU A 148 -43.73 -9.46 10.95
C LEU A 148 -42.71 -8.96 11.99
N ASP A 149 -42.48 -7.64 12.05
CA ASP A 149 -41.58 -7.00 13.03
C ASP A 149 -42.11 -7.05 14.48
N GLN A 150 -43.42 -7.25 14.66
CA GLN A 150 -44.03 -7.56 15.96
C GLN A 150 -43.93 -9.05 16.31
N ALA A 151 -43.92 -9.94 15.31
CA ALA A 151 -43.91 -11.38 15.51
C ALA A 151 -42.51 -11.98 15.74
N SER A 152 -41.46 -11.30 15.29
CA SER A 152 -40.08 -11.78 15.36
C SER A 152 -39.11 -10.66 15.73
N ALA A 153 -37.94 -11.01 16.23
CA ALA A 153 -36.86 -10.03 16.36
C ALA A 153 -36.39 -9.61 14.96
N SER A 154 -36.02 -8.34 14.79
CA SER A 154 -35.42 -7.84 13.55
C SER A 154 -33.99 -7.38 13.80
N ALA A 155 -33.12 -7.51 12.80
CA ALA A 155 -31.76 -6.99 12.86
C ALA A 155 -31.25 -6.58 11.48
N TYR A 156 -30.47 -5.50 11.40
CA TYR A 156 -30.07 -4.93 10.12
C TYR A 156 -28.97 -5.76 9.43
N THR A 157 -29.12 -6.00 8.13
CA THR A 157 -28.01 -6.43 7.27
C THR A 157 -27.21 -5.22 6.81
N ASN A 158 -25.89 -5.35 6.81
CA ASN A 158 -24.95 -4.33 6.35
C ASN A 158 -23.85 -4.93 5.49
N ILE A 159 -24.22 -5.91 4.69
CA ILE A 159 -23.39 -6.43 3.60
C ILE A 159 -23.31 -5.34 2.53
N GLN A 160 -22.50 -4.32 2.79
CA GLN A 160 -22.21 -3.22 1.89
C GLN A 160 -20.71 -3.13 1.74
N SER A 161 -20.28 -2.84 0.51
CA SER A 161 -18.85 -2.74 0.25
C SER A 161 -18.18 -1.63 1.06
N ASN A 162 -16.94 -1.87 1.50
CA ASN A 162 -16.14 -0.95 2.33
C ASN A 162 -15.90 0.42 1.65
N SER A 163 -16.09 0.54 0.34
CA SER A 163 -15.92 1.79 -0.40
C SER A 163 -16.72 1.79 -1.71
N LYS A 164 -17.03 2.99 -2.24
CA LYS A 164 -17.55 3.12 -3.62
C LYS A 164 -16.52 2.67 -4.68
N LEU A 165 -15.24 2.55 -4.30
CA LEU A 165 -14.12 2.19 -5.19
C LEU A 165 -13.57 0.77 -4.97
N VAL A 166 -13.79 0.17 -3.80
CA VAL A 166 -13.38 -1.20 -3.47
C VAL A 166 -14.63 -1.98 -3.21
N THR A 167 -14.90 -3.02 -4.00
CA THR A 167 -16.08 -3.88 -3.89
C THR A 167 -15.88 -5.05 -2.91
N THR A 168 -14.65 -5.25 -2.43
CA THR A 168 -14.29 -6.39 -1.60
C THR A 168 -14.79 -6.25 -0.17
N LEU A 169 -15.68 -7.16 0.24
CA LEU A 169 -16.18 -7.29 1.59
C LEU A 169 -15.27 -8.23 2.40
N SER A 170 -14.64 -7.68 3.42
CA SER A 170 -13.75 -8.43 4.34
C SER A 170 -14.07 -8.18 5.81
N ARG A 171 -15.00 -7.26 6.09
CA ARG A 171 -15.28 -6.74 7.42
C ARG A 171 -16.77 -6.43 7.58
N LEU A 172 -17.29 -6.66 8.78
CA LEU A 172 -18.67 -6.34 9.17
C LEU A 172 -18.65 -5.16 10.14
N LYS A 173 -19.29 -4.04 9.81
CA LYS A 173 -19.29 -2.84 10.66
C LYS A 173 -20.43 -2.84 11.68
N VAL A 174 -20.09 -2.69 12.96
CA VAL A 174 -21.09 -2.33 13.98
C VAL A 174 -21.18 -0.81 13.99
N TYR A 175 -22.40 -0.25 13.91
CA TYR A 175 -22.62 1.19 13.99
C TYR A 175 -23.07 1.52 15.42
N PRO A 176 -22.20 2.08 16.29
CA PRO A 176 -22.56 2.36 17.69
C PRO A 176 -23.84 3.19 17.81
N GLU A 177 -24.03 4.15 16.91
CA GLU A 177 -25.22 5.01 16.84
C GLU A 177 -26.53 4.24 16.60
N MET A 178 -26.46 3.09 15.91
CA MET A 178 -27.63 2.25 15.64
C MET A 178 -27.95 1.33 16.81
N THR A 179 -26.96 0.94 17.62
CA THR A 179 -27.14 -0.10 18.67
C THR A 179 -28.19 0.24 19.74
N ALA A 180 -28.58 1.51 19.85
CA ALA A 180 -29.65 1.98 20.73
C ALA A 180 -31.06 1.81 20.13
N GLU A 181 -31.19 1.64 18.82
CA GLU A 181 -32.47 1.43 18.14
C GLU A 181 -32.90 -0.05 18.19
N LYS A 182 -34.22 -0.30 18.13
CA LYS A 182 -34.76 -1.66 17.98
C LYS A 182 -34.17 -2.28 16.71
N GLY A 183 -33.59 -3.48 16.81
CA GLY A 183 -32.96 -4.12 15.63
C GLY A 183 -31.74 -3.39 15.07
N GLY A 184 -31.19 -2.41 15.79
CA GLY A 184 -29.98 -1.69 15.44
C GLY A 184 -28.68 -2.44 15.73
N TRP A 185 -28.73 -3.77 15.76
CA TRP A 185 -27.56 -4.65 15.76
C TRP A 185 -27.43 -5.36 14.42
N PRO A 186 -26.20 -5.65 13.93
CA PRO A 186 -26.02 -6.44 12.72
C PRO A 186 -26.73 -7.79 12.84
N PHE A 187 -27.29 -8.27 11.73
CA PHE A 187 -28.06 -9.51 11.66
C PHE A 187 -27.30 -10.71 12.24
N ALA A 188 -26.03 -10.88 11.86
CA ALA A 188 -25.14 -11.90 12.41
C ALA A 188 -24.94 -11.80 13.94
N VAL A 189 -24.79 -10.57 14.46
CA VAL A 189 -24.63 -10.32 15.91
C VAL A 189 -25.91 -10.69 16.65
N LYS A 190 -27.09 -10.31 16.12
CA LYS A 190 -28.36 -10.64 16.77
C LYS A 190 -28.61 -12.15 16.77
N ALA A 191 -28.33 -12.85 15.66
CA ALA A 191 -28.44 -14.30 15.60
C ALA A 191 -27.54 -15.01 16.63
N ALA A 192 -26.27 -14.61 16.73
CA ALA A 192 -25.35 -15.13 17.75
C ALA A 192 -25.81 -14.81 19.18
N SER A 193 -26.36 -13.62 19.42
CA SER A 193 -26.87 -13.21 20.74
C SER A 193 -28.07 -14.05 21.20
N LEU A 194 -29.00 -14.35 20.29
CA LEU A 194 -30.15 -15.22 20.57
C LEU A 194 -29.71 -16.66 20.87
N PHE A 195 -28.68 -17.13 20.16
CA PHE A 195 -28.12 -18.47 20.37
C PHE A 195 -27.48 -18.62 21.73
N LEU A 196 -26.75 -17.60 22.17
CA LEU A 196 -26.09 -17.55 23.47
C LEU A 196 -27.05 -17.17 24.60
N GLY A 197 -28.24 -16.65 24.29
CA GLY A 197 -29.23 -16.21 25.28
C GLY A 197 -28.79 -14.94 26.05
N VAL A 198 -28.05 -14.05 25.39
CA VAL A 198 -27.45 -12.86 26.00
C VAL A 198 -27.73 -11.63 25.16
N GLU A 199 -27.86 -10.46 25.78
CA GLU A 199 -27.99 -9.20 25.05
C GLU A 199 -26.62 -8.68 24.60
N PRO A 200 -26.45 -8.28 23.33
CA PRO A 200 -25.22 -7.70 22.81
C PRO A 200 -24.96 -6.34 23.45
N LYS A 201 -23.70 -6.07 23.77
CA LYS A 201 -23.23 -4.77 24.27
C LYS A 201 -21.93 -4.38 23.60
N LEU A 202 -21.73 -3.07 23.43
CA LEU A 202 -20.47 -2.51 22.97
C LEU A 202 -19.71 -1.94 24.17
N ASP A 203 -18.52 -2.47 24.45
CA ASP A 203 -17.60 -2.03 25.52
C ASP A 203 -16.32 -1.48 24.89
N GLY A 204 -16.34 -0.20 24.52
CA GLY A 204 -15.35 0.39 23.61
C GLY A 204 -15.37 -0.35 22.28
N HIS A 205 -14.19 -0.74 21.77
CA HIS A 205 -14.06 -1.53 20.55
C HIS A 205 -14.20 -3.04 20.79
N ASN A 206 -15.04 -3.46 21.73
CA ASN A 206 -15.32 -4.88 21.98
C ASN A 206 -16.82 -5.13 21.92
N LEU A 207 -17.22 -6.08 21.09
CA LEU A 207 -18.54 -6.67 21.14
C LEU A 207 -18.56 -7.71 22.27
N VAL A 208 -19.46 -7.52 23.24
CA VAL A 208 -19.62 -8.39 24.40
C VAL A 208 -20.94 -9.14 24.27
N LEU A 209 -20.86 -10.47 24.26
CA LEU A 209 -21.97 -11.42 24.22
C LEU A 209 -21.85 -12.38 25.41
N GLY A 210 -22.36 -11.97 26.58
CA GLY A 210 -22.14 -12.71 27.82
C GLY A 210 -20.66 -12.74 28.20
N ASP A 211 -20.08 -13.94 28.29
CA ASP A 211 -18.65 -14.15 28.58
C ASP A 211 -17.76 -13.98 27.34
N LEU A 212 -18.36 -14.02 26.15
CA LEU A 212 -17.65 -13.91 24.88
C LEU A 212 -17.31 -12.44 24.60
N ARG A 213 -16.01 -12.14 24.47
CA ARG A 213 -15.49 -10.83 24.07
C ARG A 213 -14.89 -10.92 22.68
N VAL A 214 -15.51 -10.22 21.73
CA VAL A 214 -15.14 -10.17 20.32
C VAL A 214 -14.49 -8.81 20.04
N PRO A 215 -13.16 -8.73 19.87
CA PRO A 215 -12.48 -7.48 19.56
C PRO A 215 -12.86 -6.98 18.16
N LEU A 216 -13.25 -5.72 18.07
CA LEU A 216 -13.47 -4.99 16.83
C LEU A 216 -12.22 -4.15 16.50
N ASP A 217 -12.08 -3.76 15.24
CA ASP A 217 -11.08 -2.77 14.85
C ASP A 217 -11.44 -1.37 15.39
N HIS A 218 -10.55 -0.40 15.15
CA HIS A 218 -10.76 0.98 15.60
C HIS A 218 -11.97 1.69 14.95
N GLY A 219 -12.53 1.12 13.89
CA GLY A 219 -13.74 1.59 13.21
C GLY A 219 -14.98 0.78 13.55
N ASP A 220 -14.94 0.02 14.65
CA ASP A 220 -15.97 -0.89 15.13
C ASP A 220 -16.34 -1.98 14.12
N ARG A 221 -15.35 -2.46 13.36
CA ARG A 221 -15.55 -3.53 12.37
C ARG A 221 -14.97 -4.85 12.84
N LEU A 222 -15.73 -5.92 12.63
CA LEU A 222 -15.32 -7.30 12.81
C LEU A 222 -14.64 -7.79 11.53
N TYR A 223 -13.48 -8.43 11.62
CA TYR A 223 -12.88 -9.14 10.49
C TYR A 223 -13.61 -10.45 10.24
N ILE A 224 -13.98 -10.70 8.98
CA ILE A 224 -14.63 -11.94 8.56
C ILE A 224 -13.54 -12.98 8.29
N ASP A 225 -13.59 -14.13 8.97
CA ASP A 225 -12.69 -15.26 8.73
C ASP A 225 -13.38 -16.26 7.81
N PHE A 226 -13.17 -16.12 6.49
CA PHE A 226 -13.76 -17.04 5.52
C PHE A 226 -13.16 -18.45 5.68
N PRO A 227 -13.99 -19.50 5.73
CA PRO A 227 -13.54 -20.85 6.00
C PRO A 227 -12.82 -21.46 4.80
N ALA A 228 -11.91 -22.39 5.07
CA ALA A 228 -11.37 -23.27 4.04
C ALA A 228 -12.43 -24.27 3.60
N LEU A 229 -12.78 -24.25 2.31
CA LEU A 229 -13.76 -25.15 1.73
C LEU A 229 -13.12 -26.48 1.29
N PRO A 230 -13.86 -27.61 1.34
CA PRO A 230 -13.40 -28.88 0.77
C PRO A 230 -13.04 -28.76 -0.71
N THR A 231 -12.10 -29.59 -1.17
CA THR A 231 -11.68 -29.59 -2.57
C THR A 231 -12.86 -29.85 -3.51
N GLY A 232 -13.09 -28.95 -4.47
CA GLY A 232 -14.20 -29.01 -5.43
C GLY A 232 -15.38 -28.12 -5.06
N ASN A 233 -15.46 -27.64 -3.82
CA ASN A 233 -16.51 -26.72 -3.38
C ASN A 233 -16.09 -25.27 -3.61
N ARG A 234 -16.98 -24.49 -4.21
CA ARG A 234 -16.81 -23.04 -4.43
C ARG A 234 -17.54 -22.21 -3.39
N PHE A 235 -18.64 -22.74 -2.87
CA PHE A 235 -19.57 -22.05 -1.99
C PHE A 235 -19.74 -22.85 -0.69
N LEU A 236 -19.97 -22.14 0.41
CA LEU A 236 -20.13 -22.75 1.73
C LEU A 236 -21.38 -23.64 1.78
N SER A 237 -22.46 -23.22 1.12
CA SER A 237 -23.72 -23.98 0.96
C SER A 237 -23.52 -25.38 0.37
N GLN A 238 -22.47 -25.61 -0.42
CA GLN A 238 -22.16 -26.94 -1.00
C GLN A 238 -21.57 -27.92 0.03
N SER A 239 -21.08 -27.42 1.17
CA SER A 239 -20.47 -28.25 2.24
C SER A 239 -21.22 -28.22 3.56
N ALA A 240 -21.87 -27.09 3.87
CA ALA A 240 -22.53 -26.83 5.14
C ALA A 240 -23.99 -26.37 4.95
N GLY A 241 -24.52 -26.50 3.73
CA GLY A 241 -25.89 -26.19 3.38
C GLY A 241 -26.76 -27.44 3.22
N VAL A 242 -28.03 -27.29 3.58
CA VAL A 242 -29.10 -28.25 3.30
C VAL A 242 -30.18 -27.51 2.52
N SER A 243 -30.73 -28.12 1.47
CA SER A 243 -31.77 -27.47 0.67
C SER A 243 -32.99 -27.14 1.53
N ALA A 244 -33.54 -25.94 1.38
CA ALA A 244 -34.80 -25.55 2.01
C ALA A 244 -35.99 -26.46 1.62
N LEU A 245 -35.87 -27.23 0.53
CA LEU A 245 -36.88 -28.18 0.08
C LEU A 245 -37.14 -29.28 1.12
N GLU A 246 -36.08 -29.74 1.80
CA GLU A 246 -36.15 -30.78 2.83
C GLU A 246 -36.95 -30.33 4.06
N PHE A 247 -37.13 -29.03 4.24
CA PHE A 247 -37.84 -28.44 5.37
C PHE A 247 -39.22 -27.90 5.01
N LEU A 248 -39.66 -27.98 3.74
CA LEU A 248 -40.99 -27.52 3.34
C LEU A 248 -42.10 -28.44 3.88
N ASP A 249 -41.91 -29.76 3.81
CA ASP A 249 -42.84 -30.74 4.32
C ASP A 249 -42.10 -31.92 4.94
N ILE A 250 -42.06 -31.94 6.28
CA ILE A 250 -41.43 -33.03 7.06
C ILE A 250 -42.43 -34.13 7.44
N SER A 251 -43.68 -34.08 6.97
CA SER A 251 -44.74 -35.00 7.41
C SER A 251 -44.62 -36.41 6.80
N GLN A 252 -43.96 -36.52 5.64
CA GLN A 252 -43.78 -37.77 4.90
C GLN A 252 -42.41 -38.41 5.12
N LEU A 253 -41.55 -37.79 5.93
CA LEU A 253 -40.21 -38.33 6.21
C LEU A 253 -40.29 -39.59 7.04
N ASP A 254 -39.47 -40.58 6.69
CA ASP A 254 -39.28 -41.73 7.56
C ASP A 254 -38.45 -41.38 8.81
N GLU A 255 -38.34 -42.32 9.76
CA GLU A 255 -37.61 -42.08 11.02
C GLU A 255 -36.13 -41.75 10.80
N ASN A 256 -35.49 -42.31 9.77
CA ASN A 256 -34.08 -42.08 9.49
C ASN A 256 -33.87 -40.71 8.84
N GLU A 257 -34.68 -40.36 7.83
CA GLU A 257 -34.63 -39.06 7.15
C GLU A 257 -34.88 -37.92 8.16
N ARG A 258 -35.86 -38.10 9.05
CA ARG A 258 -36.13 -37.13 10.10
C ARG A 258 -34.97 -37.00 11.08
N ALA A 259 -34.35 -38.11 11.48
CA ALA A 259 -33.19 -38.10 12.38
C ALA A 259 -31.97 -37.42 11.74
N GLU A 260 -31.80 -37.56 10.41
CA GLU A 260 -30.76 -36.87 9.66
C GLU A 260 -30.97 -35.35 9.66
N LEU A 261 -32.17 -34.88 9.32
CA LEU A 261 -32.49 -33.45 9.36
C LEU A 261 -32.39 -32.87 10.77
N GLU A 262 -32.85 -33.62 11.79
CA GLU A 262 -32.70 -33.24 13.20
C GLU A 262 -31.21 -33.12 13.57
N PHE A 263 -30.35 -34.05 13.15
CA PHE A 263 -28.90 -33.95 13.37
C PHE A 263 -28.29 -32.69 12.75
N TRP A 264 -28.78 -32.29 11.57
CA TRP A 264 -28.34 -31.07 10.92
C TRP A 264 -28.72 -29.82 11.69
N VAL A 265 -29.94 -29.70 12.22
CA VAL A 265 -30.45 -28.40 12.70
C VAL A 265 -30.61 -28.27 14.22
N LYS A 266 -30.70 -29.38 14.95
CA LYS A 266 -30.97 -29.39 16.39
C LYS A 266 -29.91 -28.66 17.19
N ASP A 267 -30.35 -27.80 18.11
CA ASP A 267 -29.52 -27.01 19.01
C ASP A 267 -28.55 -26.05 18.29
N LYS A 268 -28.78 -25.76 17.00
CA LYS A 268 -27.92 -24.90 16.16
C LYS A 268 -28.60 -23.61 15.71
N ILE A 269 -27.82 -22.71 15.15
CA ILE A 269 -28.26 -21.53 14.39
C ILE A 269 -28.48 -21.97 12.95
N VAL A 270 -29.71 -21.83 12.48
CA VAL A 270 -30.07 -22.10 11.09
C VAL A 270 -30.24 -20.77 10.36
N VAL A 271 -29.41 -20.53 9.36
CA VAL A 271 -29.48 -19.35 8.50
C VAL A 271 -30.19 -19.74 7.21
N VAL A 272 -31.40 -19.20 7.02
CA VAL A 272 -32.25 -19.46 5.85
C VAL A 272 -32.09 -18.31 4.87
N GLY A 273 -31.67 -18.58 3.63
CA GLY A 273 -31.50 -17.53 2.63
C GLY A 273 -31.30 -18.04 1.21
N ASP A 274 -31.22 -17.12 0.27
CA ASP A 274 -31.12 -17.40 -1.17
C ASP A 274 -29.66 -17.56 -1.60
N THR A 275 -29.36 -18.62 -2.35
CA THR A 275 -28.04 -18.84 -2.98
C THR A 275 -28.18 -19.08 -4.48
N SER A 276 -29.28 -18.61 -5.09
CA SER A 276 -29.49 -18.69 -6.53
C SER A 276 -28.81 -17.53 -7.25
N GLU A 277 -28.30 -17.78 -8.45
CA GLU A 277 -27.76 -16.81 -9.38
C GLU A 277 -28.80 -15.74 -9.76
N VAL A 278 -30.09 -16.07 -9.73
CA VAL A 278 -31.18 -15.15 -10.06
C VAL A 278 -31.31 -14.03 -9.03
N SER A 279 -31.02 -14.31 -7.76
CA SER A 279 -31.05 -13.31 -6.67
C SER A 279 -30.02 -12.20 -6.86
N HIS A 280 -28.91 -12.49 -7.57
CA HIS A 280 -27.72 -11.63 -7.69
C HIS A 280 -27.16 -11.16 -6.33
N ASP A 281 -27.40 -11.88 -5.25
CA ASP A 281 -26.92 -11.56 -3.90
C ASP A 281 -25.51 -12.12 -3.65
N TRP A 282 -24.57 -11.84 -4.56
CA TRP A 282 -23.16 -12.19 -4.41
C TRP A 282 -22.29 -10.94 -4.17
N PHE A 283 -21.20 -11.12 -3.43
CA PHE A 283 -20.25 -10.06 -3.11
C PHE A 283 -18.83 -10.51 -3.45
N ASP A 284 -18.01 -9.55 -3.90
CA ASP A 284 -16.57 -9.75 -4.00
C ASP A 284 -15.99 -9.89 -2.59
N THR A 285 -15.21 -10.93 -2.34
CA THR A 285 -14.52 -11.16 -1.06
C THR A 285 -13.06 -11.53 -1.32
N PRO A 286 -12.20 -11.56 -0.29
CA PRO A 286 -10.84 -12.11 -0.38
C PRO A 286 -10.73 -13.50 -1.02
N VAL A 287 -11.80 -14.30 -0.93
CA VAL A 287 -11.84 -15.69 -1.39
C VAL A 287 -12.59 -15.85 -2.72
N GLY A 288 -12.94 -14.74 -3.37
CA GLY A 288 -13.73 -14.72 -4.60
C GLY A 288 -15.18 -14.31 -4.34
N MET A 289 -16.08 -14.74 -5.22
CA MET A 289 -17.50 -14.43 -5.09
C MET A 289 -18.15 -15.33 -4.02
N VAL A 290 -18.86 -14.71 -3.08
CA VAL A 290 -19.57 -15.40 -1.98
C VAL A 290 -21.00 -14.84 -1.87
N TYR A 291 -21.99 -15.69 -1.60
CA TYR A 291 -23.38 -15.26 -1.42
C TYR A 291 -23.57 -14.50 -0.09
N GLY A 292 -24.49 -13.53 -0.05
CA GLY A 292 -24.77 -12.72 1.14
C GLY A 292 -25.12 -13.55 2.37
N VAL A 293 -25.97 -14.57 2.20
CA VAL A 293 -26.34 -15.50 3.28
C VAL A 293 -25.13 -16.29 3.83
N GLU A 294 -24.16 -16.62 2.97
CA GLU A 294 -22.92 -17.31 3.39
C GLU A 294 -22.02 -16.38 4.19
N ILE A 295 -21.92 -15.10 3.79
CA ILE A 295 -21.21 -14.07 4.54
C ILE A 295 -21.81 -13.88 5.94
N ILE A 296 -23.13 -13.94 6.08
CA ILE A 296 -23.81 -13.90 7.38
C ILE A 296 -23.41 -15.11 8.22
N ALA A 297 -23.43 -16.31 7.65
CA ALA A 297 -23.00 -17.54 8.33
C ALA A 297 -21.52 -17.47 8.77
N ASP A 298 -20.64 -16.94 7.92
CA ASP A 298 -19.23 -16.71 8.22
C ASP A 298 -19.04 -15.70 9.36
N CYS A 299 -19.83 -14.62 9.37
CA CYS A 299 -19.81 -13.64 10.45
C CYS A 299 -20.27 -14.25 11.79
N ILE A 300 -21.37 -15.02 11.79
CA ILE A 300 -21.86 -15.71 12.99
C ILE A 300 -20.79 -16.68 13.50
N SER A 301 -20.19 -17.47 12.61
CA SER A 301 -19.10 -18.39 12.92
C SER A 301 -17.88 -17.67 13.52
N ALA A 302 -17.46 -16.55 12.93
CA ALA A 302 -16.36 -15.73 13.43
C ALA A 302 -16.64 -15.15 14.83
N ILE A 303 -17.89 -14.73 15.08
CA ILE A 303 -18.33 -14.27 16.40
C ILE A 303 -18.23 -15.41 17.40
N LEU A 304 -18.87 -16.56 17.15
CA LEU A 304 -18.92 -17.70 18.08
C LEU A 304 -17.52 -18.24 18.43
N LYS A 305 -16.58 -18.15 17.49
CA LYS A 305 -15.18 -18.54 17.72
C LYS A 305 -14.32 -17.47 18.42
N GLY A 306 -14.89 -16.32 18.77
CA GLY A 306 -14.21 -15.24 19.49
C GLY A 306 -13.27 -14.40 18.62
N ALA A 307 -13.67 -14.10 17.38
CA ALA A 307 -12.88 -13.38 16.37
C ALA A 307 -11.51 -14.04 16.09
N PRO A 308 -11.48 -15.12 15.29
CA PRO A 308 -10.24 -15.75 14.84
C PRO A 308 -9.27 -14.78 14.16
N LEU A 309 -9.81 -13.70 13.58
CA LEU A 309 -9.06 -12.55 13.05
C LEU A 309 -9.36 -11.32 13.90
N ARG A 310 -8.32 -10.65 14.39
CA ARG A 310 -8.44 -9.45 15.21
C ARG A 310 -7.40 -8.40 14.83
N GLY A 311 -7.81 -7.13 14.88
CA GLY A 311 -6.90 -6.01 14.73
C GLY A 311 -5.78 -6.05 15.77
N ALA A 312 -4.57 -5.71 15.37
CA ALA A 312 -3.49 -5.52 16.33
C ALA A 312 -3.81 -4.35 17.26
N SER A 313 -3.41 -4.45 18.54
CA SER A 313 -3.54 -3.31 19.46
C SER A 313 -2.73 -2.11 18.94
N PRO A 314 -3.10 -0.86 19.26
CA PRO A 314 -2.36 0.32 18.79
C PRO A 314 -0.86 0.28 19.10
N MET A 315 -0.49 -0.29 20.25
CA MET A 315 0.91 -0.49 20.64
C MET A 315 1.60 -1.52 19.74
N MET A 316 0.95 -2.65 19.45
CA MET A 316 1.50 -3.69 18.58
C MET A 316 1.65 -3.22 17.13
N ASP A 317 0.74 -2.40 16.63
CA ASP A 317 0.81 -1.85 15.28
C ASP A 317 1.89 -0.76 15.16
N SER A 318 2.11 0.02 16.23
CA SER A 318 3.10 1.12 16.24
C SER A 318 4.55 0.66 16.39
N VAL A 319 4.83 -0.43 17.12
CA VAL A 319 6.20 -0.90 17.39
C VAL A 319 6.98 -1.22 16.10
N PRO A 320 6.45 -2.01 15.14
CA PRO A 320 7.14 -2.27 13.88
C PRO A 320 7.43 -1.00 13.08
N VAL A 321 6.49 -0.04 13.06
CA VAL A 321 6.66 1.25 12.36
C VAL A 321 7.84 2.03 12.94
N VAL A 322 7.95 2.10 14.26
CA VAL A 322 9.07 2.78 14.94
C VAL A 322 10.40 2.05 14.70
N VAL A 323 10.41 0.72 14.72
CA VAL A 323 11.62 -0.08 14.44
C VAL A 323 12.10 0.15 12.99
N LEU A 324 11.18 0.14 12.02
CA LEU A 324 11.48 0.40 10.61
C LEU A 324 11.95 1.85 10.40
N MET A 325 11.36 2.81 11.10
CA MET A 325 11.80 4.21 11.07
C MET A 325 13.26 4.33 11.55
N ILE A 326 13.60 3.73 12.70
CA ILE A 326 14.97 3.74 13.23
C ILE A 326 15.93 3.07 12.24
N ALA A 327 15.55 1.93 11.66
CA ALA A 327 16.36 1.23 10.67
C ALA A 327 16.64 2.10 9.43
N MET A 328 15.64 2.86 8.94
CA MET A 328 15.82 3.80 7.83
C MET A 328 16.71 4.99 8.16
N VAL A 329 16.64 5.50 9.39
CA VAL A 329 17.55 6.57 9.85
C VAL A 329 18.99 6.05 9.92
N LEU A 330 19.20 4.87 10.50
CA LEU A 330 20.52 4.23 10.55
C LEU A 330 21.07 3.95 9.13
N LEU A 331 20.21 3.50 8.21
CA LEU A 331 20.57 3.32 6.80
C LEU A 331 21.10 4.62 6.19
N SER A 332 20.39 5.74 6.32
CA SER A 332 20.81 7.06 5.81
C SER A 332 22.15 7.50 6.40
N LEU A 333 22.40 7.19 7.68
CA LEU A 333 23.62 7.61 8.39
C LEU A 333 24.85 6.78 8.02
N PHE A 334 24.73 5.46 7.95
CA PHE A 334 25.89 4.55 7.95
C PHE A 334 26.17 3.86 6.61
N LEU A 335 25.16 3.65 5.75
CA LEU A 335 25.36 2.96 4.47
C LEU A 335 25.50 3.96 3.32
N THR A 336 26.71 4.08 2.76
CA THR A 336 26.98 4.95 1.60
C THR A 336 26.84 4.22 0.26
N ARG A 337 27.09 2.90 0.22
CA ARG A 337 27.06 2.11 -1.01
C ARG A 337 25.61 1.88 -1.50
N PRO A 338 25.24 2.30 -2.74
CA PRO A 338 23.86 2.24 -3.22
C PRO A 338 23.32 0.81 -3.32
N LEU A 339 24.11 -0.14 -3.82
CA LEU A 339 23.67 -1.54 -3.94
C LEU A 339 23.31 -2.16 -2.58
N LEU A 340 24.13 -1.91 -1.55
CA LEU A 340 23.87 -2.42 -0.20
C LEU A 340 22.65 -1.76 0.44
N ARG A 341 22.40 -0.47 0.16
CA ARG A 341 21.20 0.23 0.62
C ARG A 341 19.94 -0.39 0.02
N GLY A 342 19.92 -0.60 -1.30
CA GLY A 342 18.81 -1.25 -1.99
C GLY A 342 18.52 -2.65 -1.44
N LEU A 343 19.56 -3.49 -1.29
CA LEU A 343 19.41 -4.84 -0.72
C LEU A 343 18.88 -4.81 0.72
N PHE A 344 19.34 -3.88 1.55
CA PHE A 344 18.87 -3.76 2.93
C PHE A 344 17.40 -3.34 2.99
N VAL A 345 16.98 -2.36 2.19
CA VAL A 345 15.57 -1.93 2.16
C VAL A 345 14.67 -3.04 1.62
N MET A 346 15.11 -3.77 0.59
CA MET A 346 14.40 -4.96 0.11
C MET A 346 14.25 -6.00 1.22
N ALA A 347 15.31 -6.28 1.97
CA ALA A 347 15.26 -7.21 3.11
C ALA A 347 14.29 -6.72 4.20
N LEU A 348 14.24 -5.42 4.51
CA LEU A 348 13.29 -4.85 5.46
C LEU A 348 11.85 -4.99 4.99
N VAL A 349 11.56 -4.62 3.73
CA VAL A 349 10.21 -4.72 3.15
C VAL A 349 9.75 -6.17 3.15
N SER A 350 10.56 -7.09 2.62
CA SER A 350 10.21 -8.51 2.59
C SER A 350 10.09 -9.10 4.00
N GLY A 351 11.01 -8.78 4.90
CA GLY A 351 10.95 -9.25 6.29
C GLY A 351 9.69 -8.78 7.03
N PHE A 352 9.31 -7.52 6.83
CA PHE A 352 8.09 -6.98 7.43
C PHE A 352 6.81 -7.58 6.82
N MET A 353 6.74 -7.73 5.49
CA MET A 353 5.61 -8.39 4.84
C MET A 353 5.47 -9.86 5.28
N ILE A 354 6.58 -10.59 5.40
CA ILE A 354 6.58 -11.97 5.89
C ILE A 354 6.10 -12.03 7.34
N LEU A 355 6.59 -11.13 8.21
CA LEU A 355 6.16 -11.04 9.60
C LEU A 355 4.65 -10.77 9.73
N ALA A 356 4.16 -9.73 9.05
CA ALA A 356 2.75 -9.35 9.08
C ALA A 356 1.84 -10.47 8.53
N THR A 357 2.26 -11.13 7.45
CA THR A 357 1.55 -12.28 6.88
C THR A 357 1.57 -13.48 7.81
N SER A 358 2.72 -13.80 8.41
CA SER A 358 2.84 -14.93 9.35
C SER A 358 1.95 -14.75 10.58
N LEU A 359 1.90 -13.54 11.16
CA LEU A 359 1.00 -13.22 12.28
C LEU A 359 -0.47 -13.31 11.89
N TYR A 360 -0.82 -12.96 10.66
CA TYR A 360 -2.18 -13.11 10.14
C TYR A 360 -2.57 -14.58 9.97
N VAL A 361 -1.72 -15.39 9.33
CA VAL A 361 -1.99 -16.79 9.04
C VAL A 361 -2.03 -17.63 10.33
N ASN A 362 -1.02 -17.47 11.18
CA ASN A 362 -0.82 -18.37 12.33
C ASN A 362 -1.54 -17.91 13.59
N ASN A 363 -1.64 -16.60 13.82
CA ASN A 363 -2.19 -16.03 15.06
C ASN A 363 -3.47 -15.22 14.86
N GLY A 364 -3.86 -14.99 13.60
CA GLY A 364 -5.03 -14.16 13.29
C GLY A 364 -4.88 -12.69 13.67
N ILE A 365 -3.64 -12.20 13.78
CA ILE A 365 -3.39 -10.80 14.13
C ILE A 365 -3.23 -9.99 12.84
N VAL A 366 -4.10 -9.00 12.69
CA VAL A 366 -4.11 -8.09 11.54
C VAL A 366 -3.27 -6.85 11.86
N LEU A 367 -2.00 -6.90 11.44
CA LEU A 367 -1.12 -5.72 11.39
C LEU A 367 -1.31 -4.93 10.10
N SER A 368 -1.34 -3.60 10.20
CA SER A 368 -1.40 -2.67 9.07
C SER A 368 -0.07 -2.66 8.32
N MET A 369 -0.02 -3.13 7.06
CA MET A 369 1.28 -3.25 6.37
C MET A 369 1.49 -2.24 5.24
N SER A 370 0.43 -1.78 4.58
CA SER A 370 0.54 -0.90 3.41
C SER A 370 1.20 0.42 3.74
N TYR A 371 0.83 1.02 4.87
CA TYR A 371 1.35 2.31 5.32
C TYR A 371 2.86 2.27 5.60
N ALA A 372 3.32 1.24 6.32
CA ALA A 372 4.74 1.07 6.62
C ALA A 372 5.57 0.77 5.36
N VAL A 373 5.05 -0.04 4.43
CA VAL A 373 5.72 -0.33 3.15
C VAL A 373 5.81 0.94 2.29
N MET A 374 4.75 1.75 2.21
CA MET A 374 4.80 3.03 1.51
C MET A 374 5.84 3.99 2.13
N ALA A 375 5.88 4.10 3.46
CA ALA A 375 6.88 4.94 4.13
C ALA A 375 8.31 4.45 3.89
N LEU A 376 8.54 3.14 3.84
CA LEU A 376 9.84 2.55 3.48
C LEU A 376 10.24 2.93 2.05
N ILE A 377 9.35 2.74 1.07
CA ILE A 377 9.63 3.04 -0.34
C ILE A 377 9.88 4.53 -0.54
N LEU A 378 9.01 5.41 -0.01
CA LEU A 378 9.16 6.86 -0.14
C LEU A 378 10.44 7.36 0.55
N SER A 379 10.75 6.84 1.73
CA SER A 379 11.97 7.19 2.45
C SER A 379 13.22 6.72 1.70
N TYR A 380 13.19 5.53 1.10
CA TYR A 380 14.29 5.02 0.29
C TYR A 380 14.52 5.89 -0.95
N LEU A 381 13.45 6.22 -1.70
CA LEU A 381 13.55 7.10 -2.87
C LEU A 381 14.12 8.47 -2.50
N LEU A 382 13.73 9.03 -1.36
CA LEU A 382 14.26 10.30 -0.87
C LEU A 382 15.75 10.22 -0.52
N VAL A 383 16.16 9.17 0.20
CA VAL A 383 17.56 8.94 0.57
C VAL A 383 18.41 8.74 -0.68
N GLU A 384 17.95 7.95 -1.65
CA GLU A 384 18.65 7.78 -2.93
C GLU A 384 18.73 9.07 -3.73
N PHE A 385 17.63 9.82 -3.82
CA PHE A 385 17.61 11.10 -4.54
C PHE A 385 18.64 12.08 -3.95
N ARG A 386 18.72 12.19 -2.62
CA ARG A 386 19.72 13.04 -1.97
C ARG A 386 21.15 12.58 -2.27
N GLN A 387 21.43 11.27 -2.15
CA GLN A 387 22.78 10.76 -2.40
C GLN A 387 23.19 10.96 -3.87
N TYR A 388 22.26 10.76 -4.80
CA TYR A 388 22.46 11.07 -6.21
C TYR A 388 22.82 12.54 -6.45
N LEU A 389 22.14 13.50 -5.79
CA LEU A 389 22.48 14.92 -5.89
C LEU A 389 23.88 15.23 -5.35
N ILE A 390 24.28 14.59 -4.24
CA ILE A 390 25.62 14.74 -3.66
C ILE A 390 26.69 14.22 -4.63
N GLU A 391 26.53 13.00 -5.15
CA GLU A 391 27.45 12.40 -6.12
C GLU A 391 27.55 13.22 -7.40
N ARG A 392 26.41 13.73 -7.90
CA ARG A 392 26.36 14.59 -9.09
C ARG A 392 27.15 15.89 -8.86
N ASN A 393 26.92 16.56 -7.73
CA ASN A 393 27.61 17.81 -7.41
C ASN A 393 29.12 17.59 -7.25
N GLN A 394 29.53 16.49 -6.63
CA GLN A 394 30.96 16.11 -6.54
C GLN A 394 31.58 15.88 -7.91
N LYS A 395 30.90 15.11 -8.79
CA LYS A 395 31.37 14.87 -10.17
C LYS A 395 31.46 16.16 -10.98
N GLN A 396 30.49 17.07 -10.84
CA GLN A 396 30.51 18.37 -11.50
C GLN A 396 31.65 19.27 -10.98
N GLN A 397 31.93 19.26 -9.68
CA GLN A 397 33.03 20.03 -9.09
C GLN A 397 34.39 19.50 -9.56
N ILE A 398 34.53 18.18 -9.64
CA ILE A 398 35.71 17.52 -10.23
C ILE A 398 35.85 17.91 -11.71
N ALA A 399 34.79 17.77 -12.51
CA ALA A 399 34.80 18.14 -13.93
C ALA A 399 35.14 19.62 -14.16
N LYS A 400 34.61 20.53 -13.33
CA LYS A 400 34.94 21.96 -13.38
C LYS A 400 36.43 22.22 -13.09
N THR A 401 37.02 21.44 -12.19
CA THR A 401 38.45 21.55 -11.86
C THR A 401 39.32 21.03 -13.01
N PHE A 402 38.96 19.89 -13.61
CA PHE A 402 39.68 19.35 -14.78
C PHE A 402 39.50 20.18 -16.05
N GLY A 403 38.32 20.78 -16.25
CA GLY A 403 38.02 21.64 -17.40
C GLY A 403 38.75 22.99 -17.41
N GLN A 404 39.49 23.33 -16.36
CA GLN A 404 40.44 24.46 -16.36
C GLN A 404 41.75 24.13 -17.08
N TYR A 405 42.04 22.85 -17.28
CA TYR A 405 43.31 22.35 -17.81
C TYR A 405 43.13 21.61 -19.14
N ILE A 406 42.02 20.89 -19.32
CA ILE A 406 41.73 20.09 -20.51
C ILE A 406 40.47 20.62 -21.20
N PRO A 407 40.47 20.83 -22.53
CA PRO A 407 39.27 21.26 -23.26
C PRO A 407 38.09 20.29 -23.03
N PRO A 408 36.84 20.80 -22.89
CA PRO A 408 35.65 19.96 -22.69
C PRO A 408 35.45 18.87 -23.75
N GLU A 409 35.84 19.14 -24.99
CA GLU A 409 35.77 18.21 -26.12
C GLU A 409 36.70 17.01 -25.92
N LEU A 410 37.94 17.23 -25.48
CA LEU A 410 38.88 16.15 -25.16
C LEU A 410 38.39 15.33 -23.96
N VAL A 411 37.79 15.95 -22.95
CA VAL A 411 37.19 15.21 -21.81
C VAL A 411 36.03 14.33 -22.26
N ALA A 412 35.19 14.81 -23.18
CA ALA A 412 34.10 14.03 -23.75
C ALA A 412 34.62 12.86 -24.62
N GLU A 413 35.68 13.07 -25.41
CA GLU A 413 36.34 12.03 -26.20
C GLU A 413 37.04 10.97 -25.32
N MET A 414 37.69 11.38 -24.23
CA MET A 414 38.26 10.46 -23.23
C MET A 414 37.19 9.58 -22.58
N ASN A 415 36.04 10.15 -22.22
CA ASN A 415 34.92 9.39 -21.66
C ASN A 415 34.30 8.41 -22.67
N LYS A 416 34.29 8.73 -23.96
CA LYS A 416 33.75 7.85 -25.03
C LYS A 416 34.70 6.74 -25.45
N SER A 417 36.00 7.01 -25.48
CA SER A 417 37.03 6.05 -25.94
C SER A 417 37.35 4.96 -24.92
N GLY A 418 36.99 5.16 -23.64
CA GLY A 418 37.27 4.20 -22.58
C GLY A 418 38.76 3.99 -22.30
N GLN A 419 39.64 4.83 -22.87
CA GLN A 419 41.08 4.79 -22.65
C GLN A 419 41.36 5.11 -21.18
N GLN A 420 41.81 4.10 -20.43
CA GLN A 420 42.28 4.32 -19.07
C GLN A 420 43.55 5.16 -19.13
N VAL A 421 43.54 6.33 -18.49
CA VAL A 421 44.76 7.08 -18.18
C VAL A 421 45.65 6.14 -17.37
N THR A 422 46.63 5.54 -18.04
CA THR A 422 47.49 4.54 -17.44
C THR A 422 48.50 5.28 -16.60
N VAL A 423 48.53 5.03 -15.29
CA VAL A 423 49.53 5.61 -14.38
C VAL A 423 50.85 4.87 -14.59
N GLY A 424 51.52 5.19 -15.69
CA GLY A 424 52.80 4.64 -16.11
C GLY A 424 53.27 5.48 -17.28
N GLY A 425 54.39 6.20 -17.11
CA GLY A 425 54.88 7.12 -18.13
C GLY A 425 55.06 6.43 -19.47
N GLU A 426 54.62 7.08 -20.54
CA GLU A 426 54.80 6.62 -21.91
C GLU A 426 55.74 7.59 -22.66
N SER A 427 56.51 7.07 -23.61
CA SER A 427 57.24 7.90 -24.57
C SER A 427 56.32 8.19 -25.74
N ARG A 428 56.00 9.47 -25.96
CA ARG A 428 55.11 9.92 -27.03
C ARG A 428 55.68 11.16 -27.72
N GLU A 429 55.46 11.25 -29.03
CA GLU A 429 55.70 12.49 -29.77
C GLU A 429 54.58 13.51 -29.47
N MET A 430 54.97 14.70 -29.04
CA MET A 430 54.04 15.76 -28.65
C MET A 430 54.64 17.13 -28.97
N THR A 431 53.77 18.14 -29.09
CA THR A 431 54.20 19.53 -29.19
C THR A 431 53.92 20.24 -27.89
N VAL A 432 54.91 20.99 -27.40
CA VAL A 432 54.80 21.81 -26.20
C VAL A 432 54.94 23.27 -26.61
N LEU A 433 54.13 24.14 -26.01
CA LEU A 433 54.18 25.58 -26.17
C LEU A 433 54.43 26.21 -24.80
N PHE A 434 55.40 27.12 -24.76
CA PHE A 434 55.60 28.02 -23.64
C PHE A 434 55.28 29.44 -24.06
N SER A 435 54.44 30.10 -23.28
CA SER A 435 54.14 31.52 -23.42
C SER A 435 54.60 32.24 -22.17
N ASP A 436 55.20 33.42 -22.32
CA ASP A 436 55.69 34.24 -21.19
C ASP A 436 55.47 35.74 -21.46
N VAL A 437 55.18 36.52 -20.42
CA VAL A 437 54.94 37.97 -20.56
C VAL A 437 56.26 38.73 -20.51
N ARG A 438 56.58 39.45 -21.58
CA ARG A 438 57.81 40.23 -21.67
C ARG A 438 57.79 41.39 -20.68
N GLY A 439 58.78 41.41 -19.79
CA GLY A 439 58.95 42.49 -18.81
C GLY A 439 57.96 42.43 -17.65
N PHE A 440 57.39 41.26 -17.35
CA PHE A 440 56.40 41.08 -16.30
C PHE A 440 56.86 41.55 -14.92
N THR A 441 58.12 41.30 -14.53
CA THR A 441 58.66 41.75 -13.24
C THR A 441 58.42 43.25 -13.03
N THR A 442 58.74 44.06 -14.03
CA THR A 442 58.55 45.52 -13.98
C THR A 442 57.08 45.94 -13.96
N ILE A 443 56.19 45.15 -14.58
CA ILE A 443 54.74 45.38 -14.52
C ILE A 443 54.21 45.04 -13.13
N SER A 444 54.66 43.92 -12.55
CA SER A 444 54.21 43.40 -11.25
C SER A 444 54.64 44.27 -10.07
N GLU A 445 55.84 44.86 -10.13
CA GLU A 445 56.35 45.78 -9.10
C GLU A 445 55.59 47.12 -9.07
N GLY A 446 54.91 47.47 -10.17
CA GLY A 446 54.17 48.72 -10.31
C GLY A 446 52.68 48.63 -9.97
N LEU A 447 52.17 47.46 -9.57
CA LEU A 447 50.73 47.23 -9.32
C LEU A 447 50.48 46.70 -7.91
N ALA A 448 49.33 47.03 -7.32
CA ALA A 448 48.91 46.41 -6.07
C ALA A 448 48.57 44.92 -6.30
N PRO A 449 48.75 44.02 -5.30
CA PRO A 449 48.50 42.58 -5.46
C PRO A 449 47.10 42.22 -6.00
N GLN A 450 46.07 42.96 -5.58
CA GLN A 450 44.70 42.77 -6.05
C GLN A 450 44.54 43.16 -7.52
N GLU A 451 45.16 44.26 -7.95
CA GLU A 451 45.13 44.73 -9.35
C GLU A 451 45.93 43.81 -10.26
N LEU A 452 47.07 43.30 -9.79
CA LEU A 452 47.86 42.30 -10.50
C LEU A 452 47.06 41.01 -10.71
N THR A 453 46.29 40.56 -9.71
CA THR A 453 45.42 39.38 -9.84
C THR A 453 44.34 39.59 -10.90
N VAL A 454 43.75 40.79 -10.97
CA VAL A 454 42.75 41.14 -11.99
C VAL A 454 43.37 41.19 -13.39
N LEU A 455 44.57 41.77 -13.53
CA LEU A 455 45.33 41.79 -14.78
C LEU A 455 45.65 40.35 -15.25
N MET A 456 46.10 39.50 -14.33
CA MET A 456 46.41 38.10 -14.64
C MET A 456 45.20 37.32 -15.10
N ASN A 457 44.05 37.46 -14.44
CA ASN A 457 42.82 36.81 -14.92
C ASN A 457 42.38 37.34 -16.30
N ALA A 458 42.52 38.65 -16.54
CA ALA A 458 42.17 39.28 -17.82
C ALA A 458 43.11 38.87 -18.97
N PHE A 459 44.35 38.49 -18.66
CA PHE A 459 45.31 37.95 -19.63
C PHE A 459 45.16 36.43 -19.82
N LEU A 460 45.21 35.66 -18.72
CA LEU A 460 45.25 34.20 -18.77
C LEU A 460 43.94 33.62 -19.34
N SER A 461 42.77 34.14 -18.96
CA SER A 461 41.49 33.54 -19.39
C SER A 461 41.31 33.57 -20.92
N PRO A 462 41.51 34.70 -21.63
CA PRO A 462 41.46 34.70 -23.10
C PRO A 462 42.51 33.81 -23.76
N MET A 463 43.73 33.72 -23.20
CA MET A 463 44.78 32.84 -23.74
C MET A 463 44.40 31.37 -23.57
N THR A 464 43.85 30.99 -22.41
CA THR A 464 43.32 29.66 -22.13
C THR A 464 42.24 29.25 -23.13
N HIS A 465 41.33 30.17 -23.47
CA HIS A 465 40.32 29.92 -24.51
C HIS A 465 40.94 29.63 -25.87
N VAL A 466 41.90 30.43 -26.31
CA VAL A 466 42.58 30.19 -27.61
C VAL A 466 43.29 28.85 -27.63
N ILE A 467 43.97 28.47 -26.53
CA ILE A 467 44.63 27.17 -26.42
C ILE A 467 43.59 26.05 -26.50
N HIS A 468 42.47 26.16 -25.80
CA HIS A 468 41.40 25.16 -25.83
C HIS A 468 40.69 25.05 -27.18
N ASP A 469 40.41 26.18 -27.86
CA ASP A 469 39.78 26.22 -29.18
C ASP A 469 40.64 25.53 -30.25
N ASN A 470 41.95 25.46 -30.02
CA ASN A 470 42.91 24.73 -30.84
C ASN A 470 43.30 23.39 -30.21
N ARG A 471 42.44 22.79 -29.37
CA ARG A 471 42.61 21.44 -28.80
C ARG A 471 43.85 21.26 -27.90
N GLY A 472 44.39 22.33 -27.34
CA GLY A 472 45.54 22.29 -26.43
C GLY A 472 45.15 21.98 -24.99
N THR A 473 46.00 21.22 -24.31
CA THR A 473 45.91 20.93 -22.87
C THR A 473 46.90 21.81 -22.12
N ILE A 474 46.44 22.53 -21.10
CA ILE A 474 47.28 23.35 -20.23
C ILE A 474 47.88 22.46 -19.15
N ASP A 475 49.21 22.40 -19.09
CA ASP A 475 49.92 21.67 -18.03
C ASP A 475 49.89 22.47 -16.73
N LYS A 476 50.35 23.72 -16.79
CA LYS A 476 50.36 24.62 -15.63
C LYS A 476 50.49 26.09 -16.03
N TYR A 477 50.14 26.94 -15.07
CA TYR A 477 50.48 28.37 -15.06
C TYR A 477 51.69 28.58 -14.15
N MET A 478 52.71 29.29 -14.64
CA MET A 478 53.94 29.60 -13.89
C MET A 478 54.07 31.12 -13.74
N GLY A 479 53.25 31.70 -12.87
CA GLY A 479 53.14 33.15 -12.76
C GLY A 479 52.45 33.74 -13.99
N ASP A 480 53.20 34.46 -14.81
CA ASP A 480 52.79 35.05 -16.07
C ASP A 480 53.01 34.15 -17.29
N ALA A 481 53.66 33.00 -17.09
CA ALA A 481 53.88 32.03 -18.14
C ALA A 481 52.78 30.94 -18.20
N ILE A 482 52.47 30.49 -19.42
CA ILE A 482 51.56 29.37 -19.71
C ILE A 482 52.37 28.25 -20.34
N MET A 483 52.26 27.04 -19.80
CA MET A 483 52.76 25.83 -20.45
C MET A 483 51.57 25.00 -20.94
N ALA A 484 51.53 24.72 -22.24
CA ALA A 484 50.50 23.89 -22.85
C ALA A 484 51.13 22.84 -23.77
N PHE A 485 50.40 21.76 -24.04
CA PHE A 485 50.84 20.69 -24.93
C PHE A 485 49.70 20.14 -25.78
N TRP A 486 50.08 19.51 -26.90
CA TRP A 486 49.23 18.83 -27.86
C TRP A 486 49.77 17.43 -28.13
N GLY A 487 48.88 16.48 -28.43
CA GLY A 487 49.22 15.06 -28.56
C GLY A 487 49.04 14.24 -27.28
N ALA A 488 48.58 14.87 -26.19
CA ALA A 488 48.10 14.21 -24.98
C ALA A 488 46.92 15.01 -24.37
N PRO A 489 46.00 14.37 -23.61
CA PRO A 489 45.95 12.93 -23.28
C PRO A 489 45.57 12.03 -24.47
N LEU A 490 44.86 12.56 -25.47
CA LEU A 490 44.51 11.84 -26.70
C LEU A 490 45.59 12.00 -27.78
N HIS A 491 45.74 10.98 -28.62
CA HIS A 491 46.63 11.08 -29.79
C HIS A 491 46.03 12.05 -30.81
N ASP A 492 46.84 12.98 -31.29
CA ASP A 492 46.47 13.99 -32.27
C ASP A 492 47.54 14.02 -33.36
N PRO A 493 47.27 13.52 -34.59
CA PRO A 493 48.27 13.50 -35.66
C PRO A 493 48.64 14.91 -36.16
N ASP A 494 47.79 15.90 -35.89
CA ASP A 494 48.00 17.30 -36.28
C ASP A 494 48.49 18.17 -35.10
N HIS A 495 49.03 17.54 -34.04
CA HIS A 495 49.41 18.22 -32.78
C HIS A 495 50.31 19.46 -32.99
N ALA A 496 51.28 19.37 -33.90
CA ALA A 496 52.17 20.48 -34.23
C ALA A 496 51.45 21.64 -34.94
N LYS A 497 50.51 21.33 -35.83
CA LYS A 497 49.71 22.32 -36.55
C LYS A 497 48.78 23.07 -35.61
N HIS A 498 48.09 22.34 -34.73
CA HIS A 498 47.21 22.93 -33.72
C HIS A 498 47.98 23.84 -32.75
N ALA A 499 49.17 23.45 -32.31
CA ALA A 499 50.02 24.30 -31.47
C ALA A 499 50.43 25.62 -32.16
N VAL A 500 50.81 25.58 -33.44
CA VAL A 500 51.15 26.78 -34.22
C VAL A 500 49.92 27.66 -34.44
N GLN A 501 48.75 27.06 -34.71
CA GLN A 501 47.49 27.80 -34.81
C GLN A 501 47.12 28.48 -33.50
N ALA A 502 47.30 27.80 -32.37
CA ALA A 502 47.11 28.37 -31.04
C ALA A 502 48.07 29.55 -30.80
N ALA A 503 49.36 29.39 -31.12
CA ALA A 503 50.35 30.46 -30.99
C ALA A 503 49.97 31.72 -31.79
N LEU A 504 49.60 31.54 -33.07
CA LEU A 504 49.15 32.65 -33.92
C LEU A 504 47.85 33.27 -33.40
N GLY A 505 46.92 32.45 -32.91
CA GLY A 505 45.69 32.90 -32.27
C GLY A 505 45.95 33.71 -31.00
N MET A 506 46.91 33.31 -30.17
CA MET A 506 47.29 34.00 -28.94
C MET A 506 47.87 35.38 -29.26
N VAL A 507 48.75 35.47 -30.26
CA VAL A 507 49.30 36.75 -30.74
C VAL A 507 48.19 37.68 -31.23
N LYS A 508 47.27 37.16 -32.04
CA LYS A 508 46.12 37.96 -32.53
C LYS A 508 45.24 38.42 -31.37
N ARG A 509 44.90 37.52 -30.45
CA ARG A 509 44.04 37.82 -29.31
C ARG A 509 44.66 38.87 -28.39
N MET A 510 45.99 38.87 -28.24
CA MET A 510 46.70 39.91 -27.50
C MET A 510 46.60 41.28 -28.14
N GLU A 511 46.61 41.37 -29.48
CA GLU A 511 46.41 42.65 -30.17
C GLU A 511 44.97 43.16 -29.96
N ASP A 512 43.97 42.26 -29.98
CA ASP A 512 42.57 42.64 -29.70
C ASP A 512 42.38 43.17 -28.25
N LEU A 513 43.09 42.58 -27.28
CA LEU A 513 43.00 42.98 -25.86
C LEU A 513 43.75 44.27 -25.53
N LYS A 514 44.57 44.77 -26.46
CA LYS A 514 45.44 45.92 -26.24
C LYS A 514 44.65 47.20 -25.94
N GLU A 515 43.60 47.47 -26.70
CA GLU A 515 42.74 48.65 -26.50
C GLU A 515 42.01 48.57 -25.14
N ASP A 516 41.49 47.39 -24.79
CA ASP A 516 40.84 47.15 -23.50
C ASP A 516 41.79 47.32 -22.32
N PHE A 517 43.05 46.88 -22.46
CA PHE A 517 44.05 47.01 -21.40
C PHE A 517 44.47 48.47 -21.22
N ILE A 518 44.63 49.22 -22.31
CA ILE A 518 44.91 50.67 -22.27
C ILE A 518 43.74 51.42 -21.63
N ALA A 519 42.49 51.10 -22.00
CA ALA A 519 41.29 51.71 -21.42
C ALA A 519 41.17 51.47 -19.90
N ARG A 520 41.69 50.35 -19.40
CA ARG A 520 41.77 50.01 -17.97
C ARG A 520 42.99 50.62 -17.26
N GLY A 521 43.81 51.40 -17.96
CA GLY A 521 45.01 52.05 -17.42
C GLY A 521 46.24 51.15 -17.34
N TRP A 522 46.21 49.96 -17.95
CA TRP A 522 47.34 49.04 -17.98
C TRP A 522 48.25 49.28 -19.17
N LYS A 523 49.54 48.96 -19.01
CA LYS A 523 50.51 49.03 -20.11
C LYS A 523 50.23 47.91 -21.13
N PRO A 524 50.45 48.14 -22.44
CA PRO A 524 50.35 47.08 -23.44
C PRO A 524 51.25 45.89 -23.10
N ILE A 525 50.63 44.72 -22.95
CA ILE A 525 51.33 43.48 -22.65
C ILE A 525 51.89 42.89 -23.96
N LYS A 526 53.15 42.45 -23.94
CA LYS A 526 53.77 41.70 -25.03
C LYS A 526 54.07 40.29 -24.57
N VAL A 527 53.82 39.31 -25.42
CA VAL A 527 54.01 37.90 -25.10
C VAL A 527 55.12 37.32 -25.97
N GLY A 528 56.01 36.52 -25.38
CA GLY A 528 56.91 35.61 -26.09
C GLY A 528 56.26 34.23 -26.13
N ILE A 529 56.25 33.59 -27.31
CA ILE A 529 55.75 32.23 -27.48
C ILE A 529 56.87 31.39 -28.09
N GLY A 530 57.14 30.22 -27.52
CA GLY A 530 58.19 29.30 -27.91
C GLY A 530 57.73 27.86 -27.96
#